data_AF-A0A1V9YZU6-F1
#
_entry.id   AF-A0A1V9YZU6-F1
#
_cell.length_a   1.000
_cell.length_b   1.000
_cell.length_c   1.000
_cell.angle_alpha   90.00
_cell.angle_beta   90.00
_cell.angle_gamma   90.00
#
_symmetry.space_group_name_H-M   'P 1'
#
loop_
_entity.id
_entity.type
_entity.pdbx_description
1 polymer ?
#
loop_
_entity_poly.entity_id
_entity_poly.type
_entity_poly.pdbx_seq_one_letter_code
_entity_poly.pdbx_strand_id
1 'polypeptide(L)'
;MAKDAYYAVAVGRTVGIFATWDGGAKEEVTGYPGARYKKFKTEAEAQAFIAVHAAGKKRMRDESPLTVPATRRKIEPKFYAVACGLHGVTGIFTSWAEAECHVRNFAGAKFKSFATLAEAQTFLQEHATVIKSVARDASQPNPMDPSTLVAFCDGSAIGNGARSCKAAFACVFPHHEDWSVAGKLPSDAAATNNRAEYLAALEAMKRANLQDPEKVQPLFIFSDSMLLIKSMTEWLAGWKRNHWRKANGEPVKNADLLKRLEDTQGTRRILWRHVKAHTNKKDWESVWNDKADQLAQATARGKSNSLLTP
;
A
#
# COMPACT_ATOMS: atom_id res chain seq x y z
N MET A 1 -66.07 -6.62 2.37
CA MET A 1 -65.95 -7.89 3.11
C MET A 1 -64.60 -7.89 3.79
N ALA A 2 -64.58 -7.94 5.13
CA ALA A 2 -63.31 -8.02 5.86
C ALA A 2 -62.69 -9.41 5.60
N LYS A 3 -61.38 -9.45 5.35
CA LYS A 3 -60.67 -10.71 5.15
C LYS A 3 -60.54 -11.39 6.52
N ASP A 4 -61.10 -12.59 6.67
CA ASP A 4 -61.16 -13.28 7.96
C ASP A 4 -59.80 -13.78 8.47
N ALA A 5 -58.75 -13.76 7.63
CA ALA A 5 -57.37 -14.05 8.01
C ALA A 5 -56.32 -13.70 6.96
N TYR A 6 -55.08 -13.55 7.42
CA TYR A 6 -53.86 -13.39 6.62
C TYR A 6 -52.93 -14.58 6.85
N TYR A 7 -52.31 -15.10 5.80
CA TYR A 7 -51.40 -16.24 5.88
C TYR A 7 -49.98 -15.81 5.52
N ALA A 8 -49.08 -15.80 6.49
CA ALA A 8 -47.69 -15.43 6.28
C ALA A 8 -46.84 -16.66 5.96
N VAL A 9 -46.08 -16.61 4.87
CA VAL A 9 -45.04 -17.59 4.51
C VAL A 9 -43.69 -16.90 4.71
N ALA A 10 -42.96 -17.28 5.76
CA ALA A 10 -41.65 -16.76 6.12
C ALA A 10 -40.49 -17.55 5.47
N VAL A 11 -40.73 -18.83 5.16
CA VAL A 11 -39.83 -19.69 4.39
C VAL A 11 -40.70 -20.57 3.49
N GLY A 12 -40.49 -20.50 2.18
CA GLY A 12 -41.28 -21.21 1.16
C GLY A 12 -40.75 -20.88 -0.24
N ARG A 13 -41.45 -21.32 -1.29
CA ARG A 13 -41.14 -20.97 -2.69
C ARG A 13 -41.21 -19.45 -2.90
N THR A 14 -42.28 -18.83 -2.41
CA THR A 14 -42.45 -17.37 -2.36
C THR A 14 -42.74 -16.92 -0.92
N VAL A 15 -41.92 -15.99 -0.42
CA VAL A 15 -42.06 -15.40 0.92
C VAL A 15 -42.99 -14.19 0.84
N GLY A 16 -44.04 -14.16 1.67
CA GLY A 16 -45.05 -13.09 1.59
C GLY A 16 -46.31 -13.37 2.41
N ILE A 17 -47.24 -12.42 2.38
CA ILE A 17 -48.55 -12.52 3.05
C ILE A 17 -49.62 -12.80 1.98
N PHE A 18 -50.38 -13.87 2.18
CA PHE A 18 -51.44 -14.31 1.29
C PHE A 18 -52.82 -14.10 1.93
N ALA A 19 -53.79 -13.75 1.09
CA ALA A 19 -55.17 -13.52 1.53
C ALA A 19 -55.98 -14.82 1.69
N THR A 20 -55.55 -15.92 1.09
CA THR A 20 -56.20 -17.23 1.16
C THR A 20 -55.18 -18.33 1.45
N TRP A 21 -55.65 -19.42 2.08
CA TRP A 21 -54.84 -20.60 2.36
C TRP A 21 -54.76 -21.51 1.14
N ASP A 22 -55.90 -22.03 0.68
CA ASP A 22 -56.02 -22.78 -0.57
C ASP A 22 -56.00 -21.81 -1.77
N GLY A 23 -55.19 -22.12 -2.78
CA GLY A 23 -54.91 -21.22 -3.93
C GLY A 23 -53.93 -20.07 -3.63
N GLY A 24 -53.24 -20.10 -2.48
CA GLY A 24 -52.29 -19.07 -2.06
C GLY A 24 -51.15 -19.64 -1.22
N ALA A 25 -51.15 -19.38 0.09
CA ALA A 25 -50.03 -19.75 0.97
C ALA A 25 -49.69 -21.25 0.95
N LYS A 26 -50.66 -22.14 0.74
CA LYS A 26 -50.46 -23.60 0.72
C LYS A 26 -49.59 -24.07 -0.44
N GLU A 27 -49.72 -23.46 -1.63
CA GLU A 27 -48.93 -23.82 -2.82
C GLU A 27 -47.45 -23.45 -2.65
N GLU A 28 -47.19 -22.39 -1.89
CA GLU A 28 -45.83 -21.90 -1.64
C GLU A 28 -45.04 -22.76 -0.66
N VAL A 29 -45.73 -23.51 0.20
CA VAL A 29 -45.11 -24.27 1.29
C VAL A 29 -45.19 -25.78 1.09
N THR A 30 -46.14 -26.27 0.31
CA THR A 30 -46.35 -27.72 0.10
C THR A 30 -45.16 -28.33 -0.67
N GLY A 31 -44.42 -29.21 -0.02
CA GLY A 31 -43.23 -29.87 -0.58
C GLY A 31 -41.95 -29.02 -0.56
N TYR A 32 -41.93 -27.87 0.13
CA TYR A 32 -40.71 -27.06 0.29
C TYR A 32 -39.96 -27.43 1.58
N PRO A 33 -38.68 -27.86 1.51
CA PRO A 33 -37.91 -28.27 2.69
C PRO A 33 -37.70 -27.11 3.67
N GLY A 34 -38.13 -27.27 4.92
CA GLY A 34 -37.95 -26.26 5.97
C GLY A 34 -38.93 -25.08 5.90
N ALA A 35 -40.07 -25.24 5.20
CA ALA A 35 -41.08 -24.20 5.11
C ALA A 35 -41.59 -23.74 6.48
N ARG A 36 -41.79 -22.42 6.64
CA ARG A 36 -42.28 -21.78 7.87
C ARG A 36 -43.40 -20.82 7.50
N TYR A 37 -44.59 -21.10 8.01
CA TYR A 37 -45.78 -20.31 7.74
C TYR A 37 -46.73 -20.30 8.94
N LYS A 38 -47.55 -19.25 9.05
CA LYS A 38 -48.54 -19.11 10.13
C LYS A 38 -49.69 -18.17 9.72
N LYS A 39 -50.89 -18.45 10.25
CA LYS A 39 -52.12 -17.66 10.05
C LYS A 39 -52.22 -16.57 11.12
N PHE A 40 -52.60 -15.36 10.72
CA PHE A 40 -52.76 -14.17 11.57
C PHE A 40 -54.10 -13.49 11.32
N LYS A 41 -54.56 -12.74 12.33
CA LYS A 41 -55.78 -11.94 12.24
C LYS A 41 -55.53 -10.58 11.59
N THR A 42 -54.29 -10.08 11.68
CA THR A 42 -53.90 -8.79 11.10
C THR A 42 -52.67 -8.93 10.21
N GLU A 43 -52.58 -8.06 9.21
CA GLU A 43 -51.45 -8.01 8.27
C GLU A 43 -50.14 -7.63 8.98
N ALA A 44 -50.20 -6.74 9.98
CA ALA A 44 -49.03 -6.31 10.74
C ALA A 44 -48.36 -7.47 11.51
N GLU A 45 -49.14 -8.37 12.11
CA GLU A 45 -48.62 -9.56 12.78
C GLU A 45 -48.02 -10.57 11.79
N ALA A 46 -48.65 -10.72 10.63
CA ALA A 46 -48.14 -11.55 9.54
C ALA A 46 -46.80 -11.04 9.00
N GLN A 47 -46.64 -9.72 8.86
CA GLN A 47 -45.40 -9.08 8.43
C GLN A 47 -44.28 -9.29 9.47
N ALA A 48 -44.60 -9.13 10.76
CA ALA A 48 -43.64 -9.33 11.84
C ALA A 48 -43.15 -10.78 11.90
N PHE A 49 -44.04 -11.75 11.67
CA PHE A 49 -43.67 -13.17 11.60
C PHE A 49 -42.68 -13.46 10.47
N ILE A 50 -42.88 -12.88 9.29
CA ILE A 50 -41.93 -13.02 8.16
C ILE A 50 -40.58 -12.41 8.53
N ALA A 51 -40.57 -11.21 9.10
CA ALA A 51 -39.33 -10.51 9.49
C ALA A 51 -38.50 -11.28 10.53
N VAL A 52 -39.17 -12.00 11.45
CA VAL A 52 -38.50 -12.79 12.49
C VAL A 52 -38.07 -14.16 11.99
N HIS A 53 -38.87 -14.80 11.14
CA HIS A 53 -38.71 -16.21 10.79
C HIS A 53 -38.13 -16.48 9.40
N ALA A 54 -37.96 -15.44 8.56
CA ALA A 54 -37.09 -15.51 7.39
C ALA A 54 -35.67 -15.87 7.88
N ALA A 55 -35.23 -17.11 7.61
CA ALA A 55 -33.94 -17.64 8.06
C ALA A 55 -32.79 -16.65 7.74
N GLY A 56 -31.85 -16.26 8.61
CA GLY A 56 -31.35 -16.73 9.90
C GLY A 56 -29.81 -16.62 9.83
N LYS A 57 -29.11 -15.80 10.63
CA LYS A 57 -28.43 -16.22 11.87
C LYS A 57 -27.79 -15.00 12.57
N LYS A 58 -28.19 -14.71 13.82
CA LYS A 58 -27.27 -14.73 14.97
C LYS A 58 -28.08 -14.78 16.27
N ARG A 59 -27.82 -15.81 17.07
CA ARG A 59 -28.47 -16.10 18.37
C ARG A 59 -28.02 -15.10 19.44
N MET A 60 -29.00 -14.72 20.25
CA MET A 60 -28.95 -13.97 21.51
C MET A 60 -28.06 -14.59 22.57
N ARG A 61 -27.67 -13.76 23.54
CA ARG A 61 -27.77 -14.13 24.96
C ARG A 61 -28.49 -12.98 25.70
N ASP A 62 -29.42 -13.37 26.55
CA ASP A 62 -30.53 -12.61 27.14
C ASP A 62 -30.25 -12.36 28.64
N GLU A 63 -30.72 -11.23 29.18
CA GLU A 63 -31.52 -11.15 30.42
C GLU A 63 -31.89 -9.68 30.79
N SER A 64 -33.18 -9.46 31.01
CA SER A 64 -33.90 -8.26 31.50
C SER A 64 -34.14 -8.40 33.05
N PRO A 65 -34.62 -7.41 33.86
CA PRO A 65 -35.64 -6.43 33.45
C PRO A 65 -35.73 -5.03 34.17
N LEU A 66 -36.60 -4.19 33.59
CA LEU A 66 -37.33 -3.03 34.15
C LEU A 66 -36.59 -1.70 34.39
N THR A 67 -36.72 -0.78 33.43
CA THR A 67 -37.42 0.53 33.57
C THR A 67 -37.20 1.39 32.31
N VAL A 68 -38.29 1.86 31.69
CA VAL A 68 -38.27 2.92 30.65
C VAL A 68 -38.24 4.28 31.36
N PRO A 69 -37.51 5.31 30.86
CA PRO A 69 -37.95 5.96 29.61
C PRO A 69 -36.83 6.47 28.67
N ALA A 70 -37.23 6.60 27.41
CA ALA A 70 -36.72 7.52 26.38
C ALA A 70 -35.21 7.83 26.36
N THR A 71 -34.50 7.27 25.39
CA THR A 71 -33.56 8.06 24.55
C THR A 71 -33.37 7.33 23.22
N ARG A 72 -33.72 8.02 22.13
CA ARG A 72 -33.28 7.68 20.78
C ARG A 72 -31.74 7.62 20.85
N ARG A 73 -31.11 6.45 20.82
CA ARG A 73 -29.64 6.36 20.71
C ARG A 73 -29.27 7.07 19.41
N LYS A 74 -28.75 8.29 19.52
CA LYS A 74 -28.05 8.97 18.44
C LYS A 74 -27.02 7.97 17.94
N ILE A 75 -27.16 7.51 16.71
CA ILE A 75 -26.06 6.86 16.02
C ILE A 75 -25.05 7.98 15.82
N GLU A 76 -24.08 8.08 16.72
CA GLU A 76 -23.04 9.09 16.63
C GLU A 76 -22.29 8.88 15.30
N PRO A 77 -22.09 9.95 14.51
CA PRO A 77 -21.34 9.83 13.26
C PRO A 77 -19.92 9.37 13.58
N LYS A 78 -19.56 8.17 13.11
CA LYS A 78 -18.18 7.68 13.20
C LYS A 78 -17.35 8.37 12.12
N PHE A 79 -16.35 9.10 12.54
CA PHE A 79 -15.33 9.66 11.65
C PHE A 79 -14.17 8.67 11.56
N TYR A 80 -13.71 8.35 10.35
CA TYR A 80 -12.61 7.43 10.10
C TYR A 80 -11.41 8.24 9.63
N ALA A 81 -10.39 8.36 10.46
CA ALA A 81 -9.16 9.06 10.09
C ALA A 81 -8.14 8.07 9.53
N VAL A 82 -7.62 8.36 8.33
CA VAL A 82 -6.52 7.63 7.69
C VAL A 82 -5.29 8.53 7.70
N ALA A 83 -4.31 8.17 8.53
CA ALA A 83 -3.04 8.87 8.66
C ALA A 83 -1.96 8.37 7.68
N CYS A 84 -2.04 7.09 7.28
CA CYS A 84 -1.24 6.52 6.21
C CYS A 84 -2.14 5.60 5.38
N GLY A 85 -2.56 6.06 4.20
CA GLY A 85 -3.32 5.26 3.23
C GLY A 85 -2.51 4.91 2.00
N LEU A 86 -3.05 3.98 1.21
CA LEU A 86 -2.59 3.60 -0.12
C LEU A 86 -2.37 4.85 -0.98
N HIS A 87 -1.27 4.89 -1.74
CA HIS A 87 -0.85 6.05 -2.53
C HIS A 87 -0.66 7.37 -1.74
N GLY A 88 -0.43 7.30 -0.43
CA GLY A 88 -0.20 8.48 0.40
C GLY A 88 -1.47 9.26 0.74
N VAL A 89 -2.65 8.66 0.58
CA VAL A 89 -3.92 9.28 0.95
C VAL A 89 -3.97 9.50 2.47
N THR A 90 -4.30 10.72 2.87
CA THR A 90 -4.55 11.10 4.26
C THR A 90 -5.82 11.93 4.34
N GLY A 91 -6.65 11.68 5.35
CA GLY A 91 -7.94 12.36 5.44
C GLY A 91 -8.89 11.77 6.47
N ILE A 92 -10.03 12.45 6.66
CA ILE A 92 -11.12 12.02 7.53
C ILE A 92 -12.30 11.69 6.64
N PHE A 93 -12.84 10.49 6.79
CA PHE A 93 -13.97 9.99 6.05
C PHE A 93 -15.16 9.82 7.00
N THR A 94 -16.37 10.02 6.49
CA THR A 94 -17.61 9.81 7.26
C THR A 94 -18.20 8.42 7.05
N SER A 95 -17.59 7.62 6.16
CA SER A 95 -17.97 6.26 5.84
C SER A 95 -16.77 5.31 5.93
N TRP A 96 -16.98 4.14 6.56
CA TRP A 96 -15.96 3.09 6.59
C TRP A 96 -15.63 2.58 5.18
N ALA A 97 -16.63 2.44 4.31
CA ALA A 97 -16.42 1.92 2.96
C ALA A 97 -15.45 2.79 2.13
N GLU A 98 -15.47 4.10 2.37
CA GLU A 98 -14.56 5.06 1.75
C GLU A 98 -13.16 4.98 2.35
N ALA A 99 -13.06 4.97 3.68
CA ALA A 99 -11.77 4.80 4.38
C ALA A 99 -11.09 3.47 4.03
N GLU A 100 -11.86 2.39 3.96
CA GLU A 100 -11.40 1.04 3.64
C GLU A 100 -10.75 0.96 2.26
N CYS A 101 -11.28 1.68 1.27
CA CYS A 101 -10.69 1.79 -0.07
C CYS A 101 -9.21 2.25 -0.01
N HIS A 102 -8.86 3.05 1.00
CA HIS A 102 -7.52 3.59 1.18
C HIS A 102 -6.63 2.76 2.10
N VAL A 103 -7.15 1.79 2.85
CA VAL A 103 -6.34 1.02 3.83
C VAL A 103 -6.33 -0.48 3.55
N ARG A 104 -7.28 -0.97 2.76
CA ARG A 104 -7.41 -2.40 2.46
C ARG A 104 -6.17 -2.93 1.75
N ASN A 105 -5.64 -4.03 2.27
CA ASN A 105 -4.44 -4.69 1.77
C ASN A 105 -3.17 -3.81 1.77
N PHE A 106 -3.15 -2.72 2.54
CA PHE A 106 -1.98 -1.88 2.74
C PHE A 106 -1.38 -2.17 4.12
N ALA A 107 -0.27 -2.92 4.16
CA ALA A 107 0.38 -3.32 5.43
C ALA A 107 0.86 -2.11 6.27
N GLY A 108 1.17 -0.98 5.62
CA GLY A 108 1.55 0.27 6.29
C GLY A 108 0.37 1.16 6.71
N ALA A 109 -0.86 0.64 6.66
CA ALA A 109 -2.05 1.44 6.92
C ALA A 109 -2.10 1.88 8.39
N LYS A 110 -2.21 3.19 8.62
CA LYS A 110 -2.47 3.76 9.95
C LYS A 110 -3.80 4.48 9.92
N PHE A 111 -4.80 3.94 10.59
CA PHE A 111 -6.14 4.50 10.62
C PHE A 111 -6.86 4.18 11.94
N LYS A 112 -7.84 5.02 12.30
CA LYS A 112 -8.66 4.84 13.51
C LYS A 112 -10.01 5.53 13.34
N SER A 113 -11.05 5.01 14.00
CA SER A 113 -12.38 5.63 14.04
C SER A 113 -12.59 6.44 15.33
N PHE A 114 -13.30 7.55 15.23
CA PHE A 114 -13.56 8.52 16.30
C PHE A 114 -15.04 8.91 16.37
N ALA A 115 -15.49 9.34 17.56
CA ALA A 115 -16.85 9.80 17.77
C ALA A 115 -17.06 11.25 17.30
N THR A 116 -15.99 12.05 17.30
CA THR A 116 -16.04 13.46 16.88
C THR A 116 -15.02 13.77 15.79
N LEU A 117 -15.34 14.77 14.97
CA LEU A 117 -14.42 15.29 13.95
C LEU A 117 -13.13 15.84 14.59
N ALA A 118 -13.26 16.47 15.77
CA ALA A 118 -12.12 17.05 16.49
C ALA A 118 -11.11 15.98 16.90
N GLU A 119 -11.55 14.84 17.45
CA GLU A 119 -10.66 13.72 17.80
C GLU A 119 -9.99 13.12 16.55
N ALA A 120 -10.73 12.98 15.45
CA ALA A 120 -10.18 12.51 14.18
C ALA A 120 -9.13 13.48 13.62
N GLN A 121 -9.35 14.80 13.76
CA GLN A 121 -8.38 15.84 13.40
C GLN A 121 -7.14 15.78 14.30
N THR A 122 -7.30 15.63 15.61
CA THR A 122 -6.18 15.46 16.55
C THR A 122 -5.33 14.25 16.19
N PHE A 123 -5.94 13.10 15.89
CA PHE A 123 -5.22 11.91 15.43
C PHE A 123 -4.44 12.17 14.14
N LEU A 124 -5.05 12.80 13.14
CA LEU A 124 -4.32 13.19 11.93
C LEU A 124 -3.21 14.19 12.23
N GLN A 125 -3.41 15.10 13.17
CA GLN A 125 -2.42 16.12 13.52
C GLN A 125 -1.25 15.54 14.31
N GLU A 126 -1.50 14.61 15.23
CA GLU A 126 -0.47 13.84 15.93
C GLU A 126 0.32 13.00 14.94
N HIS A 127 -0.35 12.22 14.09
CA HIS A 127 0.33 11.42 13.08
C HIS A 127 0.98 12.25 11.99
N ALA A 128 0.43 13.40 11.61
CA ALA A 128 1.07 14.36 10.71
C ALA A 128 2.26 15.04 11.39
N THR A 129 2.22 15.27 12.70
CA THR A 129 3.36 15.79 13.46
C THR A 129 4.45 14.74 13.59
N VAL A 130 4.11 13.47 13.75
CA VAL A 130 5.04 12.34 13.67
C VAL A 130 5.61 12.20 12.25
N ILE A 131 4.79 12.30 11.20
CA ILE A 131 5.27 12.28 9.81
C ILE A 131 6.15 13.51 9.53
N LYS A 132 5.81 14.69 10.06
CA LYS A 132 6.57 15.94 9.94
C LYS A 132 7.83 15.93 10.81
N SER A 133 7.84 15.26 11.96
CA SER A 133 9.04 15.11 12.80
C SER A 133 9.98 14.09 12.18
N VAL A 134 9.48 12.96 11.69
CA VAL A 134 10.22 12.03 10.83
C VAL A 134 10.66 12.71 9.53
N ALA A 135 9.90 13.67 8.99
CA ALA A 135 10.31 14.45 7.82
C ALA A 135 11.32 15.57 8.15
N ARG A 136 11.34 16.12 9.37
CA ARG A 136 12.36 17.05 9.87
C ARG A 136 13.66 16.33 10.18
N ASP A 137 13.57 15.14 10.75
CA ASP A 137 14.68 14.21 10.97
C ASP A 137 15.21 13.68 9.62
N ALA A 138 14.35 13.57 8.61
CA ALA A 138 14.73 13.28 7.23
C ALA A 138 15.44 14.42 6.49
N SER A 139 15.72 15.58 7.09
CA SER A 139 16.40 16.67 6.39
C SER A 139 17.85 16.30 6.04
N GLN A 140 18.55 15.59 6.92
CA GLN A 140 19.83 14.91 6.65
C GLN A 140 19.94 13.66 7.53
N PRO A 141 19.94 12.45 6.96
CA PRO A 141 20.18 11.23 7.73
C PRO A 141 21.63 11.20 8.23
N ASN A 142 21.87 10.57 9.38
CA ASN A 142 23.23 10.16 9.75
C ASN A 142 23.56 8.86 8.98
N PRO A 143 24.52 8.87 8.03
CA PRO A 143 24.83 7.70 7.22
C PRO A 143 25.34 6.51 8.04
N MET A 144 25.94 6.77 9.21
CA MET A 144 26.56 5.75 10.07
C MET A 144 25.62 5.21 11.16
N ASP A 145 24.40 5.76 11.29
CA ASP A 145 23.45 5.29 12.29
C ASP A 145 22.83 3.94 11.85
N PRO A 146 23.03 2.84 12.60
CA PRO A 146 22.48 1.53 12.24
C PRO A 146 20.95 1.47 12.29
N SER A 147 20.31 2.46 12.91
CA SER A 147 18.85 2.60 12.92
C SER A 147 18.30 3.36 11.71
N THR A 148 19.15 3.80 10.78
CA THR A 148 18.76 4.51 9.56
C THR A 148 19.22 3.77 8.31
N LEU A 149 18.28 3.37 7.45
CA LEU A 149 18.60 2.78 6.15
C LEU A 149 19.07 3.86 5.16
N VAL A 150 20.38 4.00 5.00
CA VAL A 150 21.04 4.88 4.01
C VAL A 150 21.85 4.07 3.00
N ALA A 151 21.57 4.28 1.72
CA ALA A 151 22.32 3.68 0.62
C ALA A 151 22.82 4.73 -0.37
N PHE A 152 24.08 4.58 -0.81
CA PHE A 152 24.67 5.32 -1.92
C PHE A 152 24.72 4.42 -3.14
N CYS A 153 24.16 4.88 -4.26
CA CYS A 153 23.99 4.10 -5.48
C CYS A 153 24.70 4.78 -6.64
N ASP A 154 25.51 4.01 -7.36
CA ASP A 154 26.27 4.50 -8.49
C ASP A 154 26.38 3.45 -9.61
N GLY A 155 26.41 3.92 -10.85
CA GLY A 155 26.59 3.11 -12.04
C GLY A 155 27.79 3.57 -12.87
N SER A 156 28.58 2.61 -13.33
CA SER A 156 29.71 2.88 -14.22
C SER A 156 29.61 2.11 -15.52
N ALA A 157 29.86 2.78 -16.64
CA ALA A 157 29.93 2.18 -17.97
C ALA A 157 31.19 2.61 -18.74
N ILE A 158 32.14 1.69 -18.87
CA ILE A 158 33.38 1.89 -19.61
C ILE A 158 33.12 1.68 -21.09
N GLY A 159 33.32 2.72 -21.89
CA GLY A 159 32.99 2.71 -23.32
C GLY A 159 31.49 2.78 -23.58
N ASN A 160 30.74 3.52 -22.74
CA ASN A 160 29.29 3.68 -22.87
C ASN A 160 28.88 4.07 -24.31
N GLY A 161 27.95 3.32 -24.90
CA GLY A 161 27.51 3.48 -26.29
C GLY A 161 28.31 2.69 -27.34
N ALA A 162 29.45 2.11 -26.98
CA ALA A 162 30.20 1.22 -27.86
C ALA A 162 29.76 -0.25 -27.70
N ARG A 163 30.01 -1.09 -28.73
CA ARG A 163 29.73 -2.54 -28.66
C ARG A 163 30.50 -3.25 -27.53
N SER A 164 31.66 -2.74 -27.16
CA SER A 164 32.53 -3.28 -26.11
C SER A 164 32.22 -2.71 -24.72
N CYS A 165 31.09 -2.01 -24.55
CA CYS A 165 30.74 -1.37 -23.28
C CYS A 165 30.69 -2.39 -22.14
N LYS A 166 31.42 -2.09 -21.06
CA LYS A 166 31.39 -2.85 -19.81
C LYS A 166 30.73 -1.99 -18.75
N ALA A 167 29.57 -2.42 -18.28
CA ALA A 167 28.81 -1.71 -17.27
C ALA A 167 28.69 -2.52 -15.98
N ALA A 168 28.79 -1.82 -14.85
CA ALA A 168 28.62 -2.37 -13.52
C ALA A 168 27.93 -1.35 -12.61
N PHE A 169 27.28 -1.85 -11.58
CA PHE A 169 26.59 -1.05 -10.57
C PHE A 169 27.20 -1.32 -9.20
N ALA A 170 27.01 -0.37 -8.28
CA ALA A 170 27.33 -0.55 -6.88
C ALA A 170 26.29 0.15 -6.00
N CYS A 171 25.95 -0.49 -4.87
CA CYS A 171 25.30 0.18 -3.76
C CYS A 171 26.10 -0.02 -2.47
N VAL A 172 26.27 1.05 -1.69
CA VAL A 172 27.06 1.07 -0.45
C VAL A 172 26.17 1.50 0.70
N PHE A 173 26.22 0.77 1.81
CA PHE A 173 25.48 1.05 3.04
C PHE A 173 26.46 1.47 4.14
N PRO A 174 26.61 2.77 4.44
CA PRO A 174 27.67 3.22 5.36
C PRO A 174 27.55 2.69 6.80
N HIS A 175 26.31 2.53 7.29
CA HIS A 175 26.00 1.97 8.61
C HIS A 175 26.26 0.45 8.69
N HIS A 176 26.29 -0.26 7.56
CA HIS A 176 26.57 -1.71 7.47
C HIS A 176 27.26 -2.03 6.15
N GLU A 177 28.58 -1.84 6.09
CA GLU A 177 29.32 -1.99 4.82
C GLU A 177 29.21 -3.39 4.20
N ASP A 178 29.06 -4.44 5.02
CA ASP A 178 28.84 -5.83 4.57
C ASP A 178 27.53 -6.00 3.79
N TRP A 179 26.63 -5.02 3.82
CA TRP A 179 25.42 -5.01 3.02
C TRP A 179 25.61 -4.48 1.61
N SER A 180 26.75 -3.83 1.36
CA SER A 180 27.09 -3.27 0.06
C SER A 180 27.11 -4.35 -1.01
N VAL A 181 26.77 -4.01 -2.24
CA VAL A 181 26.77 -4.94 -3.37
C VAL A 181 27.37 -4.25 -4.57
N ALA A 182 28.20 -4.97 -5.31
CA ALA A 182 28.67 -4.55 -6.62
C ALA A 182 28.52 -5.69 -7.62
N GLY A 183 28.10 -5.37 -8.83
CA GLY A 183 27.82 -6.39 -9.84
C GLY A 183 27.95 -5.85 -11.24
N LYS A 184 28.31 -6.73 -12.17
CA LYS A 184 28.23 -6.42 -13.61
C LYS A 184 26.77 -6.50 -14.06
N LEU A 185 26.45 -5.76 -15.12
CA LEU A 185 25.17 -5.94 -15.79
C LEU A 185 25.06 -7.37 -16.35
N PRO A 186 23.85 -7.97 -16.36
CA PRO A 186 23.62 -9.24 -17.04
C PRO A 186 24.11 -9.20 -18.49
N SER A 187 24.70 -10.30 -18.97
CA SER A 187 25.33 -10.36 -20.30
C SER A 187 24.34 -10.20 -21.45
N ASP A 188 23.06 -10.51 -21.22
CA ASP A 188 21.95 -10.35 -22.15
C ASP A 188 21.31 -8.95 -22.09
N ALA A 189 21.69 -8.12 -21.11
CA ALA A 189 21.21 -6.75 -20.99
C ALA A 189 22.10 -5.76 -21.75
N ALA A 190 21.51 -4.68 -22.27
CA ALA A 190 22.27 -3.60 -22.85
C ALA A 190 23.19 -2.96 -21.80
N ALA A 191 24.51 -3.01 -22.00
CA ALA A 191 25.47 -2.38 -21.11
C ALA A 191 25.44 -0.86 -21.31
N THR A 192 24.78 -0.14 -20.41
CA THR A 192 24.71 1.33 -20.42
C THR A 192 24.81 1.88 -19.02
N ASN A 193 25.29 3.13 -18.88
CA ASN A 193 25.39 3.78 -17.57
C ASN A 193 24.03 3.84 -16.87
N ASN A 194 22.99 4.30 -17.58
CA ASN A 194 21.64 4.45 -17.03
C ASN A 194 21.09 3.15 -16.44
N ARG A 195 21.35 2.00 -17.09
CA ARG A 195 20.92 0.70 -16.56
C ARG A 195 21.69 0.30 -15.31
N ALA A 196 22.97 0.66 -15.22
CA ALA A 196 23.76 0.47 -14.00
C ALA A 196 23.19 1.29 -12.84
N GLU A 197 22.85 2.56 -13.05
CA GLU A 197 22.21 3.41 -12.03
C GLU A 197 20.92 2.78 -11.48
N TYR A 198 20.04 2.33 -12.38
CA TYR A 198 18.79 1.69 -11.98
C TYR A 198 19.02 0.37 -11.23
N LEU A 199 20.03 -0.42 -11.61
CA LEU A 199 20.36 -1.67 -10.93
C LEU A 199 20.97 -1.43 -9.55
N ALA A 200 21.81 -0.40 -9.38
CA ALA A 200 22.34 -0.01 -8.07
C ALA A 200 21.19 0.27 -7.09
N ALA A 201 20.23 1.12 -7.50
CA ALA A 201 19.06 1.41 -6.70
C ALA A 201 18.19 0.18 -6.43
N LEU A 202 18.04 -0.71 -7.43
CA LEU A 202 17.25 -1.93 -7.29
C LEU A 202 17.85 -2.86 -6.23
N GLU A 203 19.17 -3.09 -6.26
CA GLU A 203 19.84 -3.92 -5.27
C GLU A 203 19.83 -3.27 -3.88
N ALA A 204 19.93 -1.94 -3.79
CA ALA A 204 19.75 -1.22 -2.53
C ALA A 204 18.35 -1.45 -1.93
N MET A 205 17.29 -1.34 -2.74
CA MET A 205 15.92 -1.59 -2.28
C MET A 205 15.68 -3.04 -1.86
N LYS A 206 16.22 -4.00 -2.62
CA LYS A 206 16.15 -5.43 -2.25
C LYS A 206 16.84 -5.69 -0.93
N ARG A 207 18.04 -5.15 -0.73
CA ARG A 207 18.79 -5.28 0.52
C ARG A 207 18.01 -4.68 1.69
N ALA A 208 17.49 -3.46 1.55
CA ALA A 208 16.66 -2.82 2.57
C ALA A 208 15.42 -3.66 2.92
N ASN A 209 14.73 -4.21 1.92
CA ASN A 209 13.58 -5.09 2.14
C ASN A 209 13.93 -6.41 2.82
N LEU A 210 15.14 -6.93 2.62
CA LEU A 210 15.61 -8.11 3.35
C LEU A 210 15.86 -7.81 4.83
N GLN A 211 16.44 -6.64 5.12
CA GLN A 211 16.84 -6.26 6.49
C GLN A 211 15.68 -5.70 7.32
N ASP A 212 14.68 -5.10 6.68
CA ASP A 212 13.46 -4.62 7.31
C ASP A 212 12.23 -5.11 6.51
N PRO A 213 11.85 -6.40 6.62
CA PRO A 213 10.77 -6.98 5.81
C PRO A 213 9.41 -6.29 5.98
N GLU A 214 9.15 -5.76 7.18
CA GLU A 214 7.94 -5.01 7.52
C GLU A 214 7.93 -3.58 6.92
N LYS A 215 9.05 -3.14 6.34
CA LYS A 215 9.21 -1.85 5.66
C LYS A 215 8.87 -0.66 6.56
N VAL A 216 9.19 -0.78 7.85
CA VAL A 216 8.92 0.23 8.87
C VAL A 216 9.83 1.45 8.67
N GLN A 217 11.10 1.21 8.36
CA GLN A 217 12.09 2.27 8.21
C GLN A 217 12.04 2.92 6.82
N PRO A 218 12.10 4.26 6.71
CA PRO A 218 12.34 4.89 5.42
C PRO A 218 13.74 4.54 4.90
N LEU A 219 13.87 4.34 3.60
CA LEU A 219 15.17 4.16 2.93
C LEU A 219 15.58 5.47 2.26
N PHE A 220 16.77 5.98 2.61
CA PHE A 220 17.40 7.09 1.91
C PHE A 220 18.30 6.55 0.80
N ILE A 221 18.04 6.96 -0.44
CA ILE A 221 18.88 6.62 -1.59
C ILE A 221 19.57 7.89 -2.07
N PHE A 222 20.89 7.90 -2.00
CA PHE A 222 21.76 8.92 -2.54
C PHE A 222 22.33 8.45 -3.89
N SER A 223 22.26 9.30 -4.90
CA SER A 223 22.83 9.06 -6.23
C SER A 223 23.07 10.39 -6.95
N ASP A 224 24.06 10.43 -7.84
CA ASP A 224 24.27 11.57 -8.74
C ASP A 224 23.45 11.49 -10.04
N SER A 225 22.76 10.36 -10.27
CA SER A 225 21.92 10.14 -11.44
C SER A 225 20.58 10.86 -11.30
N MET A 226 20.52 12.09 -11.80
CA MET A 226 19.26 12.84 -11.93
C MET A 226 18.24 12.10 -12.80
N LEU A 227 18.68 11.29 -13.76
CA LEU A 227 17.79 10.44 -14.54
C LEU A 227 17.09 9.41 -13.66
N LEU A 228 17.82 8.70 -12.80
CA LEU A 228 17.25 7.75 -11.84
C LEU A 228 16.26 8.46 -10.91
N ILE A 229 16.70 9.55 -10.28
CA ILE A 229 15.90 10.28 -9.31
C ILE A 229 14.59 10.76 -9.94
N LYS A 230 14.65 11.50 -11.06
CA LYS A 230 13.44 12.02 -11.73
C LYS A 230 12.56 10.91 -12.28
N SER A 231 13.14 9.80 -12.72
CA SER A 231 12.35 8.65 -13.16
C SER A 231 11.46 8.15 -12.02
N MET A 232 12.00 8.05 -10.81
CA MET A 232 11.30 7.50 -9.65
C MET A 232 10.42 8.52 -8.92
N THR A 233 10.71 9.83 -9.02
CA THR A 233 9.97 10.87 -8.29
C THR A 233 8.97 11.64 -9.14
N GLU A 234 9.24 11.85 -10.44
CA GLU A 234 8.46 12.75 -11.29
C GLU A 234 7.74 12.01 -12.42
N TRP A 235 8.42 11.07 -13.09
CA TRP A 235 7.98 10.59 -14.40
C TRP A 235 7.23 9.27 -14.37
N LEU A 236 7.51 8.39 -13.40
CA LEU A 236 6.96 7.04 -13.32
C LEU A 236 5.43 7.01 -13.46
N ALA A 237 4.73 7.86 -12.69
CA ALA A 237 3.27 7.91 -12.71
C ALA A 237 2.72 8.34 -14.07
N GLY A 238 3.39 9.28 -14.75
CA GLY A 238 3.04 9.72 -16.09
C GLY A 238 3.23 8.61 -17.13
N TRP A 239 4.38 7.93 -17.08
CA TRP A 239 4.68 6.83 -17.99
C TRP A 239 3.71 5.66 -17.81
N LYS A 240 3.32 5.31 -16.58
CA LYS A 240 2.32 4.27 -16.33
C LYS A 240 0.97 4.62 -16.95
N ARG A 241 0.51 5.87 -16.77
CA ARG A 241 -0.74 6.35 -17.34
C ARG A 241 -0.73 6.31 -18.88
N ASN A 242 0.43 6.57 -19.48
CA ASN A 242 0.62 6.51 -20.93
C ASN A 242 1.14 5.16 -21.42
N HIS A 243 0.86 4.06 -20.71
CA HIS A 243 1.23 2.70 -21.13
C HIS A 243 2.72 2.55 -21.51
N TRP A 244 3.60 3.20 -20.75
CA TRP A 244 5.05 3.21 -20.94
C TRP A 244 5.51 3.78 -22.29
N ARG A 245 4.79 4.80 -22.78
CA ARG A 245 5.15 5.57 -23.98
C ARG A 245 5.41 7.04 -23.64
N LYS A 246 6.37 7.62 -24.35
CA LYS A 246 6.67 9.06 -24.32
C LYS A 246 5.65 9.85 -25.17
N ALA A 247 5.66 11.17 -25.05
CA ALA A 247 4.79 12.06 -25.83
C ALA A 247 4.98 11.92 -27.36
N ASN A 248 6.18 11.55 -27.80
CA ASN A 248 6.49 11.29 -29.21
C ASN A 248 6.12 9.84 -29.67
N GLY A 249 5.39 9.07 -28.86
CA GLY A 249 4.94 7.71 -29.16
C GLY A 249 5.98 6.60 -28.94
N GLU A 250 7.26 6.96 -28.81
CA GLU A 250 8.34 6.01 -28.56
C GLU A 250 8.19 5.34 -27.18
N PRO A 251 8.63 4.07 -27.03
CA PRO A 251 8.67 3.41 -25.74
C PRO A 251 9.61 4.12 -24.76
N VAL A 252 9.25 4.13 -23.48
CA VAL A 252 10.13 4.59 -22.41
C VAL A 252 11.32 3.65 -22.30
N LYS A 253 12.54 4.21 -22.39
CA LYS A 253 13.77 3.44 -22.22
C LYS A 253 13.86 2.88 -20.79
N ASN A 254 14.41 1.68 -20.65
CA ASN A 254 14.60 1.00 -19.35
C ASN A 254 13.31 0.73 -18.57
N ALA A 255 12.16 0.68 -19.25
CA ALA A 255 10.87 0.36 -18.63
C ALA A 255 10.89 -0.99 -17.89
N ASP A 256 11.71 -1.95 -18.32
CA ASP A 256 11.93 -3.22 -17.63
C ASP A 256 12.49 -3.04 -16.21
N LEU A 257 13.50 -2.17 -16.03
CA LEU A 257 14.09 -1.89 -14.71
C LEU A 257 13.20 -0.99 -13.87
N LEU A 258 12.53 -0.02 -14.47
CA LEU A 258 11.61 0.88 -13.76
C LEU A 258 10.42 0.14 -13.17
N LYS A 259 9.86 -0.84 -13.89
CA LYS A 259 8.84 -1.74 -13.35
C LYS A 259 9.35 -2.54 -12.15
N ARG A 260 10.55 -3.13 -12.27
CA ARG A 260 11.18 -3.89 -11.18
C ARG A 260 11.47 -3.01 -9.95
N LEU A 261 11.90 -1.76 -10.15
CA LEU A 261 12.11 -0.79 -9.08
C LEU A 261 10.80 -0.47 -8.36
N GLU A 262 9.72 -0.21 -9.11
CA GLU A 262 8.40 0.01 -8.54
C GLU A 262 7.90 -1.20 -7.73
N ASP A 263 7.98 -2.39 -8.32
CA ASP A 263 7.57 -3.64 -7.67
C ASP A 263 8.37 -3.90 -6.38
N THR A 264 9.69 -3.66 -6.42
CA THR A 264 10.58 -3.85 -5.27
C THR A 264 10.32 -2.80 -4.18
N GLN A 265 10.13 -1.53 -4.56
CA GLN A 265 9.77 -0.46 -3.62
C GLN A 265 8.49 -0.84 -2.86
N GLY A 266 7.43 -1.22 -3.57
CA GLY A 266 6.14 -1.55 -2.99
C GLY A 266 5.65 -0.47 -2.02
N THR A 267 5.45 -0.82 -0.75
CA THR A 267 4.99 0.08 0.29
C THR A 267 6.10 0.85 1.02
N ARG A 268 7.38 0.55 0.77
CA ARG A 268 8.48 1.21 1.48
C ARG A 268 8.54 2.67 1.08
N ARG A 269 8.65 3.55 2.08
CA ARG A 269 8.93 4.97 1.86
C ARG A 269 10.39 5.15 1.45
N ILE A 270 10.63 5.63 0.24
CA ILE A 270 11.98 5.94 -0.27
C ILE A 270 12.15 7.45 -0.37
N LEU A 271 13.28 7.94 0.15
CA LEU A 271 13.68 9.34 0.14
C LEU A 271 14.88 9.49 -0.79
N TRP A 272 14.60 9.97 -2.01
CA TRP A 272 15.60 10.18 -3.05
C TRP A 272 16.39 11.47 -2.79
N ARG A 273 17.72 11.35 -2.80
CA ARG A 273 18.66 12.44 -2.55
C ARG A 273 19.66 12.52 -3.69
N HIS A 274 19.76 13.69 -4.30
CA HIS A 274 20.76 13.93 -5.34
C HIS A 274 22.07 14.37 -4.69
N VAL A 275 23.16 13.67 -5.00
CA VAL A 275 24.52 14.08 -4.64
C VAL A 275 25.16 14.68 -5.88
N LYS A 276 25.89 15.79 -5.72
CA LYS A 276 26.65 16.33 -6.84
C LYS A 276 27.85 15.42 -7.12
N ALA A 277 28.00 14.99 -8.36
CA ALA A 277 29.18 14.26 -8.81
C ALA A 277 30.45 15.11 -8.67
N HIS A 278 31.59 14.46 -8.39
CA HIS A 278 32.95 15.03 -8.47
C HIS A 278 33.22 16.30 -7.62
N THR A 279 32.65 16.41 -6.42
CA THR A 279 32.75 17.62 -5.57
C THR A 279 33.97 17.74 -4.66
N ASN A 280 35.12 17.14 -5.01
CA ASN A 280 36.35 17.18 -4.21
C ASN A 280 36.23 16.58 -2.78
N LYS A 281 35.19 15.77 -2.50
CA LYS A 281 35.05 14.92 -1.30
C LYS A 281 35.11 15.66 0.05
N LYS A 282 34.55 16.87 0.11
CA LYS A 282 34.62 17.71 1.33
C LYS A 282 33.51 17.43 2.34
N ASP A 283 32.42 16.82 1.89
CA ASP A 283 31.26 16.45 2.71
C ASP A 283 31.05 14.93 2.67
N TRP A 284 30.32 14.38 3.65
CA TRP A 284 30.12 12.94 3.77
C TRP A 284 29.33 12.37 2.59
N GLU A 285 28.39 13.11 2.00
CA GLU A 285 27.60 12.65 0.86
C GLU A 285 28.52 12.36 -0.33
N SER A 286 29.43 13.29 -0.62
CA SER A 286 30.41 13.16 -1.70
C SER A 286 31.45 12.08 -1.44
N VAL A 287 31.88 11.87 -0.19
CA VAL A 287 32.79 10.78 0.18
C VAL A 287 32.16 9.42 -0.08
N TRP A 288 30.91 9.21 0.34
CA TRP A 288 30.23 7.92 0.18
C TRP A 288 29.76 7.68 -1.26
N ASN A 289 29.35 8.73 -1.99
CA ASN A 289 29.06 8.63 -3.42
C ASN A 289 30.31 8.22 -4.21
N ASP A 290 31.45 8.83 -3.91
CA ASP A 290 32.73 8.47 -4.53
C ASP A 290 33.16 7.03 -4.20
N LYS A 291 32.86 6.52 -2.99
CA LYS A 291 33.09 5.11 -2.66
C LYS A 291 32.23 4.18 -3.53
N ALA A 292 30.97 4.53 -3.77
CA ALA A 292 30.09 3.77 -4.68
C ALA A 292 30.61 3.83 -6.13
N ASP A 293 31.03 5.00 -6.63
CA ASP A 293 31.63 5.16 -7.96
C ASP A 293 32.91 4.34 -8.14
N GLN A 294 33.84 4.42 -7.19
CA GLN A 294 35.06 3.61 -7.24
C GLN A 294 34.77 2.11 -7.29
N LEU A 295 33.78 1.67 -6.51
CA LEU A 295 33.35 0.27 -6.47
C LEU A 295 32.71 -0.16 -7.79
N ALA A 296 31.84 0.66 -8.38
CA ALA A 296 31.24 0.42 -9.69
C ALA A 296 32.30 0.39 -10.80
N GLN A 297 33.22 1.37 -10.83
CA GLN A 297 34.33 1.42 -11.79
C GLN A 297 35.26 0.21 -11.68
N ALA A 298 35.67 -0.18 -10.46
CA ALA A 298 36.52 -1.34 -10.24
C ALA A 298 35.86 -2.62 -10.78
N THR A 299 34.56 -2.78 -10.51
CA THR A 299 33.76 -3.91 -10.98
C THR A 299 33.62 -3.94 -12.50
N ALA A 300 33.39 -2.79 -13.14
CA ALA A 300 33.34 -2.67 -14.60
C ALA A 300 34.69 -3.00 -15.27
N ARG A 301 35.81 -2.65 -14.62
CA ARG A 301 37.17 -3.01 -15.06
C ARG A 301 37.51 -4.48 -14.82
N GLY A 302 36.71 -5.21 -14.03
CA GLY A 302 36.94 -6.60 -13.69
C GLY A 302 38.02 -6.81 -12.63
N LYS A 303 38.28 -5.82 -11.78
CA LYS A 303 39.13 -6.02 -10.60
C LYS A 303 38.32 -6.82 -9.57
N SER A 304 38.82 -7.98 -9.13
CA SER A 304 38.20 -8.72 -8.02
C SER A 304 38.28 -7.87 -6.75
N ASN A 305 37.14 -7.41 -6.26
CA ASN A 305 37.08 -6.71 -4.98
C ASN A 305 36.92 -7.78 -3.88
N SER A 306 37.94 -7.95 -3.04
CA SER A 306 37.97 -8.94 -1.95
C SER A 306 36.99 -8.64 -0.80
N LEU A 307 36.12 -7.64 -0.96
CA LEU A 307 35.21 -7.17 0.09
C LEU A 307 33.78 -7.72 -0.05
N LEU A 308 33.44 -8.43 -1.13
CA LEU A 308 32.06 -8.85 -1.41
C LEU A 308 32.03 -10.23 -2.08
N THR A 309 32.01 -11.28 -1.27
CA THR A 309 31.49 -12.60 -1.64
C THR A 309 30.20 -12.86 -0.87
N PRO A 310 29.21 -13.55 -1.48
CA PRO A 310 27.85 -13.67 -0.96
C PRO A 310 27.75 -14.34 0.41
#